data_AF-A0A453MAQ8-F1
#
_entry.id   AF-A0A453MAQ8-F1
#
_cell.length_a   1.000
_cell.length_b   1.000
_cell.length_c   1.000
_cell.angle_alpha   90.00
_cell.angle_beta   90.00
_cell.angle_gamma   90.00
#
_symmetry.space_group_name_H-M   'P 1'
#
loop_
_entity.id
_entity.type
_entity.pdbx_description
1 polymer ?
#
loop_
_entity_poly.entity_id
_entity_poly.type
_entity_poly.pdbx_seq_one_letter_code
_entity_poly.pdbx_strand_id
1 'polypeptide(L)'
;MATNKTFYTDSSGRDFIKRVRDYRSEWKIEVNQPVAGNYYPINLGIYVEDGSKELSILVDRSVGGSSIKDGQIELMLHRRLLNDDGRGVAEALDEKVCLDDQCEGLVIEGKYYLKIDPQGDGARWRRTFGQELYSPLLLAFAEKDGGNWGNSHVSSFSGMDPTYSLPENVALLTLEELEDGSVLLRLAHLYEAGEHKDLSAPASVDLKRVFPDKKIGKIIETSLSANQERAAMEKKRLKWKVAGPPPKENVVRGGPLDPSKLVVELAPMEIRTFVINFDHRLAAHPM
;
A
#
# COMPACT_ATOMS: atom_id res chain seq x y z
N MET A 1 -18.18 20.68 -8.23
CA MET A 1 -16.97 20.55 -7.41
C MET A 1 -15.90 21.44 -8.03
N ALA A 2 -15.51 22.51 -7.35
CA ALA A 2 -14.54 23.49 -7.85
C ALA A 2 -13.13 23.06 -7.46
N THR A 3 -12.51 22.20 -8.27
CA THR A 3 -11.24 21.54 -7.93
C THR A 3 -10.00 22.36 -8.30
N ASN A 4 -10.18 23.52 -8.95
CA ASN A 4 -9.11 24.49 -9.26
C ASN A 4 -7.88 23.84 -9.89
N LYS A 5 -8.07 23.07 -10.98
CA LYS A 5 -7.04 22.30 -11.69
C LYS A 5 -6.29 21.25 -10.87
N THR A 6 -6.68 21.03 -9.62
CA THR A 6 -5.98 20.15 -8.69
C THR A 6 -6.66 18.79 -8.61
N PHE A 7 -5.83 17.75 -8.56
CA PHE A 7 -6.23 16.37 -8.29
C PHE A 7 -5.05 15.65 -7.63
N TYR A 8 -5.28 14.48 -7.05
CA TYR A 8 -4.27 13.75 -6.30
C TYR A 8 -4.21 12.31 -6.80
N THR A 9 -3.00 11.82 -7.07
CA THR A 9 -2.78 10.42 -7.46
C THR A 9 -1.76 9.80 -6.52
N ASP A 10 -1.91 8.51 -6.24
CA ASP A 10 -0.95 7.81 -5.41
C ASP A 10 0.43 7.66 -6.07
N SER A 11 1.43 7.35 -5.25
CA SER A 11 2.77 6.97 -5.64
C SER A 11 3.03 5.54 -5.20
N SER A 12 2.90 4.59 -6.13
CA SER A 12 3.09 3.15 -5.85
C SER A 12 2.23 2.65 -4.68
N GLY A 13 0.99 3.13 -4.59
CA GLY A 13 0.03 2.75 -3.55
C GLY A 13 0.24 3.40 -2.18
N ARG A 14 1.14 4.38 -2.05
CA ARG A 14 1.46 5.06 -0.79
C ARG A 14 1.07 6.53 -0.82
N ASP A 15 2.03 7.44 -0.86
CA ASP A 15 1.82 8.88 -0.78
C ASP A 15 0.90 9.38 -1.90
N PHE A 16 -0.06 10.26 -1.58
CA PHE A 16 -0.88 10.96 -2.56
C PHE A 16 -0.21 12.26 -2.97
N ILE A 17 0.26 12.30 -4.20
CA ILE A 17 0.94 13.47 -4.74
C ILE A 17 -0.08 14.41 -5.36
N LYS A 18 -0.05 15.67 -4.90
CA LYS A 18 -0.80 16.76 -5.52
C LYS A 18 -0.35 16.99 -6.96
N ARG A 19 -1.29 16.89 -7.89
CA ARG A 19 -1.13 17.17 -9.31
C ARG A 19 -1.89 18.45 -9.66
N VAL A 20 -1.29 19.28 -10.51
CA VAL A 20 -1.91 20.50 -11.03
C VAL A 20 -1.87 20.42 -12.56
N ARG A 21 -3.04 20.48 -13.19
CA ARG A 21 -3.18 20.42 -14.65
C ARG A 21 -2.32 21.51 -15.32
N ASP A 22 -1.58 21.11 -16.35
CA ASP A 22 -0.73 21.99 -17.17
C ASP A 22 0.38 22.72 -16.37
N TYR A 23 0.86 22.11 -15.30
CA TYR A 23 1.87 22.69 -14.42
C TYR A 23 3.01 21.72 -14.07
N ARG A 24 4.21 22.27 -13.87
CA ARG A 24 5.41 21.58 -13.37
C ARG A 24 6.09 22.48 -12.34
N SER A 25 6.55 21.91 -11.23
CA SER A 25 7.21 22.68 -10.15
C SER A 25 8.61 23.14 -10.51
N GLU A 26 9.35 22.28 -11.23
CA GLU A 26 10.78 22.48 -11.48
C GLU A 26 11.08 23.32 -12.74
N TRP A 27 10.13 23.45 -13.66
CA TRP A 27 10.33 24.22 -14.90
C TRP A 27 9.01 24.78 -15.45
N LYS A 28 9.12 25.81 -16.30
CA LYS A 28 7.99 26.35 -17.05
C LYS A 28 7.67 25.42 -18.23
N ILE A 29 6.47 24.85 -18.25
CA ILE A 29 6.02 23.95 -19.32
C ILE A 29 5.37 24.71 -20.48
N GLU A 30 5.70 24.30 -21.70
CA GLU A 30 4.92 24.62 -22.91
C GLU A 30 3.95 23.47 -23.18
N VAL A 31 2.65 23.76 -23.15
CA VAL A 31 1.61 22.73 -23.21
C VAL A 31 1.34 22.33 -24.65
N ASN A 32 2.03 21.28 -25.11
CA ASN A 32 1.84 20.71 -26.44
C ASN A 32 0.84 19.54 -26.47
N GLN A 33 0.61 18.91 -25.32
CA GLN A 33 -0.25 17.73 -25.17
C GLN A 33 -1.15 17.90 -23.93
N PRO A 34 -2.28 18.65 -24.06
CA PRO A 34 -3.10 19.05 -22.91
C PRO A 34 -3.82 17.88 -22.22
N VAL A 35 -3.93 16.72 -22.88
CA VAL A 35 -4.47 15.49 -22.28
C VAL A 35 -3.34 14.58 -21.81
N ALA A 36 -2.54 14.05 -22.74
CA ALA A 36 -1.49 13.08 -22.41
C ALA A 36 -0.45 13.62 -21.40
N GLY A 37 -0.14 14.92 -21.45
CA GLY A 37 0.77 15.56 -20.49
C GLY A 37 0.22 15.66 -19.05
N ASN A 38 -1.06 15.34 -18.84
CA ASN A 38 -1.72 15.38 -17.54
C ASN A 38 -2.16 13.99 -17.05
N TYR A 39 -1.79 12.91 -17.75
CA TYR A 39 -2.01 11.54 -17.27
C TYR A 39 -0.92 11.13 -16.26
N TYR A 40 -1.34 10.48 -15.18
CA TYR A 40 -0.47 9.98 -14.13
C TYR A 40 -0.77 8.49 -13.85
N PRO A 41 0.24 7.72 -13.40
CA PRO A 41 0.01 6.35 -12.94
C PRO A 41 -0.81 6.35 -11.65
N ILE A 42 -1.68 5.36 -11.53
CA ILE A 42 -2.54 5.12 -10.36
C ILE A 42 -2.41 3.64 -10.00
N ASN A 43 -1.97 3.32 -8.78
CA ASN A 43 -1.86 1.96 -8.27
C ASN A 43 -2.83 1.68 -7.11
N LEU A 44 -3.22 2.72 -6.37
CA LEU A 44 -4.24 2.66 -5.31
C LEU A 44 -5.47 3.47 -5.73
N GLY A 45 -5.29 4.73 -6.11
CA GLY A 45 -6.43 5.58 -6.42
C GLY A 45 -6.10 7.01 -6.83
N ILE A 46 -7.16 7.71 -7.21
CA ILE A 46 -7.17 9.13 -7.58
C ILE A 46 -8.30 9.81 -6.81
N TYR A 47 -8.07 11.03 -6.34
CA TYR A 47 -9.14 11.83 -5.76
C TYR A 47 -9.04 13.31 -6.13
N VAL A 48 -10.17 14.00 -5.97
CA VAL A 48 -10.30 15.45 -6.09
C VAL A 48 -11.10 15.99 -4.91
N GLU A 49 -10.90 17.25 -4.58
CA GLU A 49 -11.62 17.93 -3.50
C GLU A 49 -11.97 19.37 -3.89
N ASP A 50 -12.95 19.96 -3.21
CA ASP A 50 -13.33 21.39 -3.38
C ASP A 50 -13.35 22.19 -2.07
N GLY A 51 -12.77 21.67 -1.00
CA GLY A 51 -12.80 22.29 0.34
C GLY A 51 -14.08 21.99 1.14
N SER A 52 -15.00 21.18 0.59
CA SER A 52 -16.17 20.70 1.34
C SER A 52 -16.36 19.19 1.21
N LYS A 53 -16.07 18.64 0.02
CA LYS A 53 -16.21 17.23 -0.29
C LYS A 53 -14.98 16.71 -1.00
N GLU A 54 -14.80 15.41 -0.89
CA GLU A 54 -13.81 14.61 -1.62
C GLU A 54 -14.53 13.59 -2.49
N LEU A 55 -14.14 13.48 -3.76
CA LEU A 55 -14.52 12.38 -4.65
C LEU A 55 -13.28 11.52 -4.88
N SER A 56 -13.35 10.26 -4.47
CA SER A 56 -12.25 9.30 -4.57
C SER A 56 -12.63 8.12 -5.45
N ILE A 57 -11.69 7.65 -6.26
CA ILE A 57 -11.79 6.40 -7.03
C ILE A 57 -10.59 5.52 -6.69
N LEU A 58 -10.83 4.30 -6.21
CA LEU A 58 -9.82 3.25 -6.06
C LEU A 58 -9.86 2.27 -7.23
N VAL A 59 -8.71 1.70 -7.54
CA VAL A 59 -8.50 0.83 -8.71
C VAL A 59 -8.12 -0.58 -8.26
N ASP A 60 -8.51 -1.60 -9.02
CA ASP A 60 -8.10 -2.99 -8.78
C ASP A 60 -6.74 -3.35 -9.39
N ARG A 61 -6.19 -2.47 -10.24
CA ARG A 61 -4.93 -2.64 -10.96
C ARG A 61 -4.32 -1.29 -11.35
N SER A 62 -3.07 -1.36 -11.78
CA SER A 62 -2.35 -0.20 -12.33
C SER A 62 -3.04 0.34 -13.58
N VAL A 63 -3.45 1.61 -13.55
CA VAL A 63 -4.06 2.30 -14.70
C VAL A 63 -3.50 3.72 -14.84
N GLY A 64 -3.73 4.32 -16.01
CA GLY A 64 -3.51 5.76 -16.21
C GLY A 64 -4.78 6.53 -15.91
N GLY A 65 -4.66 7.67 -15.23
CA GLY A 65 -5.80 8.55 -15.00
C GLY A 65 -5.44 10.02 -14.88
N SER A 66 -6.47 10.86 -14.90
CA SER A 66 -6.32 12.31 -14.89
C SER A 66 -7.57 13.03 -14.39
N SER A 67 -7.45 14.36 -14.26
CA SER A 67 -8.55 15.31 -14.18
C SER A 67 -8.34 16.37 -15.26
N ILE A 68 -8.95 16.20 -16.44
CA ILE A 68 -8.76 17.09 -17.61
C ILE A 68 -9.59 18.38 -17.53
N LYS A 69 -10.68 18.37 -16.77
CA LYS A 69 -11.46 19.57 -16.41
C LYS A 69 -11.81 19.53 -14.93
N ASP A 70 -12.12 20.70 -14.38
CA ASP A 70 -12.43 20.82 -12.96
C ASP A 70 -13.70 20.03 -12.60
N GLY A 71 -13.66 19.35 -11.46
CA GLY A 71 -14.73 18.45 -11.01
C GLY A 71 -14.84 17.14 -11.79
N GLN A 72 -13.86 16.80 -12.63
CA GLN A 72 -13.81 15.53 -13.37
C GLN A 72 -12.65 14.65 -12.93
N ILE A 73 -12.86 13.34 -13.00
CA ILE A 73 -11.82 12.31 -12.97
C ILE A 73 -12.07 11.42 -14.20
N GLU A 74 -11.02 11.03 -14.90
CA GLU A 74 -11.05 10.02 -15.95
C GLU A 74 -9.97 8.95 -15.74
N LEU A 75 -10.27 7.71 -16.11
CA LEU A 75 -9.38 6.57 -16.07
C LEU A 75 -9.33 5.93 -17.46
N MET A 76 -8.13 5.64 -17.96
CA MET A 76 -7.94 4.86 -19.18
C MET A 76 -8.01 3.37 -18.83
N LEU A 77 -9.13 2.74 -19.21
CA LEU A 77 -9.45 1.38 -18.79
C LEU A 77 -8.74 0.32 -19.64
N HIS A 78 -8.65 0.54 -20.95
CA HIS A 78 -8.05 -0.40 -21.89
C HIS A 78 -7.48 0.34 -23.10
N ARG A 79 -6.52 -0.26 -23.81
CA ARG A 79 -5.85 0.33 -24.97
C ARG A 79 -5.64 -0.71 -26.06
N ARG A 80 -5.86 -0.29 -27.30
CA ARG A 80 -5.49 -1.03 -28.51
C ARG A 80 -4.93 -0.02 -29.52
N LEU A 81 -3.76 -0.30 -30.06
CA LEU A 81 -3.05 0.54 -31.02
C LEU A 81 -2.74 -0.28 -32.28
N LEU A 82 -2.80 0.36 -33.44
CA LEU A 82 -2.48 -0.28 -34.72
C LEU A 82 -1.04 -0.03 -35.19
N ASN A 83 -0.29 0.80 -34.45
CA ASN A 83 1.08 1.17 -34.78
C ASN A 83 1.96 1.08 -33.52
N ASP A 84 3.21 0.69 -33.74
CA ASP A 84 4.31 0.82 -32.77
C ASP A 84 4.66 2.30 -32.54
N ASP A 85 5.19 2.63 -31.37
CA ASP A 85 5.56 3.99 -30.99
C ASP A 85 7.03 4.34 -31.29
N GLY A 86 7.80 3.40 -31.85
CA GLY A 86 9.20 3.56 -32.20
C GLY A 86 10.12 3.60 -30.99
N ARG A 87 9.79 2.89 -29.89
CA ARG A 87 10.61 2.84 -28.66
C ARG A 87 11.32 1.50 -28.44
N GLY A 88 11.25 0.58 -29.39
CA GLY A 88 12.12 -0.59 -29.47
C GLY A 88 11.45 -1.94 -29.26
N VAL A 89 10.16 -1.98 -28.92
CA VAL A 89 9.40 -3.25 -28.86
C VAL A 89 9.05 -3.78 -30.25
N ALA A 90 8.89 -2.88 -31.24
CA ALA A 90 8.63 -3.21 -32.66
C ALA A 90 7.32 -3.96 -32.92
N GLU A 91 6.34 -3.78 -32.04
CA GLU A 91 5.01 -4.37 -32.13
C GLU A 91 3.95 -3.33 -31.72
N ALA A 92 2.80 -3.35 -32.37
CA ALA A 92 1.68 -2.54 -31.93
C ALA A 92 1.05 -3.18 -30.68
N LEU A 93 0.51 -2.36 -29.77
CA LEU A 93 -0.29 -2.85 -28.64
C LEU A 93 -1.66 -3.36 -29.15
N ASP A 94 -1.69 -4.54 -29.74
CA ASP A 94 -2.85 -5.15 -30.42
C ASP A 94 -3.14 -6.56 -29.86
N GLU A 95 -3.29 -6.67 -28.54
CA GLU A 95 -3.52 -7.94 -27.84
C GLU A 95 -4.83 -8.63 -28.30
N LYS A 96 -4.74 -9.94 -28.55
CA LYS A 96 -5.83 -10.78 -29.08
C LYS A 96 -5.93 -12.10 -28.33
N VAL A 97 -7.14 -12.68 -28.34
CA VAL A 97 -7.43 -14.04 -27.91
C VAL A 97 -7.86 -14.82 -29.14
N CYS A 98 -7.25 -15.99 -29.39
CA CYS A 98 -7.56 -16.83 -30.54
C CYS A 98 -8.08 -18.21 -30.10
N LEU A 99 -9.23 -18.63 -30.63
CA LEU A 99 -9.87 -19.93 -30.43
C LEU A 99 -10.34 -20.46 -31.79
N ASP A 100 -10.05 -21.72 -32.11
CA ASP A 100 -10.48 -22.39 -33.35
C ASP A 100 -10.29 -21.54 -34.64
N ASP A 101 -9.07 -21.03 -34.85
CA ASP A 101 -8.67 -20.15 -35.98
C ASP A 101 -9.40 -18.79 -36.06
N GLN A 102 -10.15 -18.42 -35.03
CA GLN A 102 -10.78 -17.10 -34.90
C GLN A 102 -10.08 -16.29 -33.81
N CYS A 103 -9.61 -15.09 -34.17
CA CYS A 103 -8.95 -14.18 -33.23
C CYS A 103 -9.78 -12.92 -33.01
N GLU A 104 -10.03 -12.60 -31.74
CA GLU A 104 -10.74 -11.40 -31.31
C GLU A 104 -9.84 -10.52 -30.44
N GLY A 105 -10.16 -9.24 -30.31
CA GLY A 105 -9.41 -8.34 -29.43
C GLY A 105 -9.57 -8.74 -27.97
N LEU A 106 -8.49 -8.63 -27.18
CA LEU A 106 -8.51 -8.95 -25.75
C LEU A 106 -9.60 -8.15 -25.02
N VAL A 107 -10.45 -8.87 -24.29
CA VAL A 107 -11.42 -8.30 -23.36
C VAL A 107 -10.89 -8.45 -21.94
N ILE A 108 -10.94 -7.37 -21.18
CA ILE A 108 -10.60 -7.37 -19.75
C ILE A 108 -11.83 -7.03 -18.91
N GLU A 109 -11.90 -7.61 -17.72
CA GLU A 109 -12.82 -7.20 -16.68
C GLU A 109 -12.01 -6.54 -15.56
N GLY A 110 -12.46 -5.38 -15.08
CA GLY A 110 -11.83 -4.64 -13.99
C GLY A 110 -12.86 -4.00 -13.07
N LYS A 111 -12.49 -3.81 -11.81
CA LYS A 111 -13.33 -3.22 -10.77
C LYS A 111 -12.78 -1.87 -10.32
N TYR A 112 -13.69 -0.90 -10.21
CA TYR A 112 -13.39 0.45 -9.73
C TYR A 112 -14.38 0.82 -8.66
N TYR A 113 -13.89 1.50 -7.63
CA TYR A 113 -14.68 1.78 -6.44
C TYR A 113 -14.71 3.28 -6.25
N LEU A 114 -15.91 3.86 -6.19
CA LEU A 114 -16.12 5.29 -6.09
C LEU A 114 -16.77 5.62 -4.77
N LYS A 115 -16.29 6.66 -4.10
CA LYS A 115 -16.93 7.20 -2.91
C LYS A 115 -16.84 8.73 -2.86
N ILE A 116 -17.88 9.34 -2.31
CA ILE A 116 -17.92 10.77 -1.98
C ILE A 116 -17.98 10.88 -0.47
N ASP A 117 -17.03 11.62 0.10
CA ASP A 117 -16.91 11.84 1.54
C ASP A 117 -16.87 13.35 1.85
N PRO A 118 -17.24 13.78 3.06
CA PRO A 118 -16.88 15.11 3.56
C PRO A 118 -15.36 15.30 3.56
N GLN A 119 -14.90 16.54 3.43
CA GLN A 119 -13.47 16.83 3.51
C GLN A 119 -12.87 16.37 4.84
N GLY A 120 -11.76 15.63 4.77
CA GLY A 120 -11.05 15.06 5.92
C GLY A 120 -11.40 13.60 6.22
N ASP A 121 -12.55 13.11 5.76
CA ASP A 121 -13.02 11.73 6.03
C ASP A 121 -12.64 10.74 4.91
N GLY A 122 -12.40 11.24 3.69
CA GLY A 122 -12.12 10.40 2.52
C GLY A 122 -10.83 9.58 2.66
N ALA A 123 -9.83 10.11 3.38
CA ALA A 123 -8.57 9.43 3.64
C ALA A 123 -8.79 8.07 4.32
N ARG A 124 -9.67 8.01 5.32
CA ARG A 124 -9.93 6.76 6.05
C ARG A 124 -10.44 5.67 5.13
N TRP A 125 -11.40 6.00 4.27
CA TRP A 125 -11.92 5.06 3.29
C TRP A 125 -10.85 4.64 2.28
N ARG A 126 -10.09 5.58 1.71
CA ARG A 126 -9.03 5.26 0.74
C ARG A 126 -7.99 4.29 1.31
N ARG A 127 -7.54 4.51 2.56
CA ARG A 127 -6.52 3.68 3.20
C ARG A 127 -7.06 2.31 3.62
N THR A 128 -8.18 2.28 4.35
CA THR A 128 -8.76 1.03 4.85
C THR A 128 -9.26 0.15 3.71
N PHE A 129 -10.10 0.69 2.83
CA PHE A 129 -10.67 -0.07 1.73
C PHE A 129 -9.61 -0.43 0.68
N GLY A 130 -8.61 0.44 0.47
CA GLY A 130 -7.45 0.11 -0.37
C GLY A 130 -6.68 -1.12 0.12
N GLN A 131 -6.51 -1.26 1.44
CA GLN A 131 -5.86 -2.44 2.02
C GLN A 131 -6.72 -3.70 1.88
N GLU A 132 -8.04 -3.59 2.01
CA GLU A 132 -8.98 -4.71 1.78
C GLU A 132 -8.97 -5.18 0.32
N LEU A 133 -8.84 -4.25 -0.64
CA LEU A 133 -8.68 -4.59 -2.06
C LEU A 133 -7.35 -5.31 -2.33
N TYR A 134 -6.28 -4.89 -1.68
CA TYR A 134 -4.95 -5.53 -1.82
C TYR A 134 -4.90 -6.91 -1.17
N SER A 135 -5.61 -7.11 -0.06
CA SER A 135 -5.61 -8.36 0.73
C SER A 135 -7.03 -8.88 0.95
N PRO A 136 -7.69 -9.40 -0.10
CA PRO A 136 -9.04 -9.96 0.03
C PRO A 136 -9.05 -11.27 0.82
N LEU A 137 -10.23 -11.68 1.28
CA LEU A 137 -10.43 -12.99 1.90
C LEU A 137 -10.11 -14.11 0.90
N LEU A 138 -9.32 -15.09 1.34
CA LEU A 138 -9.06 -16.30 0.58
C LEU A 138 -10.15 -17.34 0.86
N LEU A 139 -10.80 -17.82 -0.20
CA LEU A 139 -11.80 -18.86 -0.13
C LEU A 139 -11.15 -20.21 -0.47
N ALA A 140 -11.32 -21.20 0.42
CA ALA A 140 -10.91 -22.57 0.19
C ALA A 140 -12.14 -23.48 0.18
N PHE A 141 -12.23 -24.36 -0.82
CA PHE A 141 -13.34 -25.27 -1.01
C PHE A 141 -12.85 -26.72 -0.91
N ALA A 142 -13.61 -27.57 -0.22
CA ALA A 142 -13.35 -29.00 -0.12
C ALA A 142 -14.65 -29.77 -0.33
N GLU A 143 -14.61 -30.81 -1.15
CA GLU A 143 -15.71 -31.73 -1.35
C GLU A 143 -15.74 -32.78 -0.22
N LYS A 144 -16.95 -33.17 0.23
CA LYS A 144 -17.10 -34.17 1.28
C LYS A 144 -18.32 -35.06 1.08
N ASP A 145 -18.08 -36.37 1.08
CA ASP A 145 -19.11 -37.40 1.13
C ASP A 145 -19.41 -37.82 2.59
N GLY A 146 -20.45 -37.24 3.19
CA GLY A 146 -20.98 -37.66 4.50
C GLY A 146 -20.08 -37.39 5.73
N GLY A 147 -20.69 -37.34 6.93
CA GLY A 147 -20.01 -37.15 8.22
C GLY A 147 -19.88 -35.69 8.71
N ASN A 148 -19.68 -35.49 10.02
CA ASN A 148 -19.69 -34.15 10.66
C ASN A 148 -18.32 -33.44 10.55
N TRP A 149 -18.22 -32.34 9.79
CA TRP A 149 -16.97 -31.55 9.58
C TRP A 149 -16.46 -30.90 10.87
N GLY A 150 -17.37 -30.40 11.71
CA GLY A 150 -17.01 -29.70 12.94
C GLY A 150 -16.32 -30.57 14.00
N ASN A 151 -16.37 -31.90 13.87
CA ASN A 151 -15.74 -32.82 14.82
C ASN A 151 -14.27 -33.12 14.49
N SER A 152 -13.82 -32.88 13.25
CA SER A 152 -12.46 -33.19 12.81
C SER A 152 -11.64 -31.96 12.39
N HIS A 153 -12.25 -30.78 12.36
CA HIS A 153 -11.60 -29.54 11.90
C HIS A 153 -11.88 -28.38 12.85
N VAL A 154 -10.85 -27.56 13.06
CA VAL A 154 -10.98 -26.28 13.77
C VAL A 154 -11.73 -25.29 12.87
N SER A 155 -12.84 -24.73 13.35
CA SER A 155 -13.71 -23.84 12.57
C SER A 155 -13.23 -22.39 12.49
N SER A 156 -12.28 -22.00 13.34
CA SER A 156 -11.74 -20.63 13.41
C SER A 156 -10.33 -20.65 13.99
N PHE A 157 -9.43 -19.85 13.42
CA PHE A 157 -8.07 -19.68 13.91
C PHE A 157 -7.71 -18.19 13.93
N SER A 158 -6.99 -17.77 14.97
CA SER A 158 -6.30 -16.48 15.04
C SER A 158 -4.87 -16.73 15.46
N GLY A 159 -3.91 -16.18 14.73
CA GLY A 159 -2.50 -16.21 15.11
C GLY A 159 -2.11 -15.16 16.16
N MET A 160 -2.98 -14.15 16.38
CA MET A 160 -2.79 -13.09 17.38
C MET A 160 -3.67 -13.34 18.61
N ASP A 161 -3.37 -12.62 19.70
CA ASP A 161 -4.21 -12.55 20.90
C ASP A 161 -5.67 -12.23 20.49
N PRO A 162 -6.66 -13.04 20.89
CA PRO A 162 -8.07 -12.84 20.49
C PRO A 162 -8.67 -11.49 20.87
N THR A 163 -8.05 -10.79 21.82
CA THR A 163 -8.46 -9.46 22.30
C THR A 163 -7.64 -8.33 21.68
N TYR A 164 -6.80 -8.63 20.68
CA TYR A 164 -5.91 -7.68 20.03
C TYR A 164 -6.17 -7.60 18.52
N SER A 165 -6.16 -6.36 18.03
CA SER A 165 -6.10 -6.05 16.60
C SER A 165 -5.00 -5.02 16.38
N LEU A 166 -4.40 -5.03 15.19
CA LEU A 166 -3.51 -3.96 14.79
C LEU A 166 -4.28 -2.62 14.80
N PRO A 167 -3.62 -1.50 15.13
CA PRO A 167 -4.21 -0.16 14.96
C PRO A 167 -4.72 0.04 13.53
N GLU A 168 -5.84 0.76 13.35
CA GLU A 168 -6.44 1.00 12.03
C GLU A 168 -5.50 1.70 11.02
N ASN A 169 -4.49 2.41 11.53
CA ASN A 169 -3.48 3.08 10.72
C ASN A 169 -2.22 2.23 10.46
N VAL A 170 -2.22 0.94 10.82
CA VAL A 170 -1.09 0.02 10.61
C VAL A 170 -1.52 -1.22 9.83
N ALA A 171 -0.74 -1.58 8.81
CA ALA A 171 -0.87 -2.84 8.10
C ALA A 171 0.37 -3.73 8.28
N LEU A 172 0.14 -5.04 8.34
CA LEU A 172 1.16 -6.08 8.24
C LEU A 172 1.45 -6.34 6.76
N LEU A 173 2.57 -5.84 6.24
CA LEU A 173 2.94 -5.98 4.82
C LEU A 173 3.70 -7.26 4.53
N THR A 174 4.46 -7.77 5.48
CA THR A 174 5.25 -8.99 5.30
C THR A 174 5.28 -9.76 6.61
N LEU A 175 4.98 -11.05 6.51
CA LEU A 175 5.23 -12.05 7.53
C LEU A 175 5.70 -13.30 6.80
N GLU A 176 7.00 -13.58 6.87
CA GLU A 176 7.64 -14.61 6.05
C GLU A 176 8.71 -15.35 6.87
N GLU A 177 8.71 -16.68 6.81
CA GLU A 177 9.78 -17.51 7.37
C GLU A 177 10.93 -17.61 6.36
N LEU A 178 12.14 -17.34 6.83
CA LEU A 178 13.37 -17.39 6.05
C LEU A 178 14.01 -18.78 6.13
N GLU A 179 14.96 -19.07 5.25
CA GLU A 179 15.62 -20.38 5.16
C GLU A 179 16.27 -20.86 6.47
N ASP A 180 16.73 -19.93 7.31
CA ASP A 180 17.35 -20.22 8.60
C ASP A 180 16.34 -20.36 9.75
N GLY A 181 15.03 -20.32 9.46
CA GLY A 181 13.94 -20.39 10.43
C GLY A 181 13.66 -19.08 11.16
N SER A 182 14.39 -18.01 10.86
CA SER A 182 14.04 -16.66 11.33
C SER A 182 12.84 -16.11 10.54
N VAL A 183 12.17 -15.09 11.09
CA VAL A 183 10.96 -14.52 10.50
C VAL A 183 11.17 -13.06 10.13
N LEU A 184 10.90 -12.73 8.88
CA LEU A 184 10.86 -11.37 8.35
C LEU A 184 9.48 -10.75 8.61
N LEU A 185 9.47 -9.62 9.32
CA LEU A 185 8.29 -8.85 9.66
C LEU A 185 8.39 -7.44 9.09
N ARG A 186 7.37 -6.99 8.36
CA ARG A 186 7.22 -5.58 7.96
C ARG A 186 5.87 -5.02 8.38
N LEU A 187 5.92 -3.92 9.12
CA LEU A 187 4.75 -3.13 9.52
C LEU A 187 4.81 -1.78 8.83
N ALA A 188 3.67 -1.31 8.32
CA ALA A 188 3.57 -0.04 7.63
C ALA A 188 2.48 0.84 8.24
N HIS A 189 2.82 2.10 8.47
CA HIS A 189 1.83 3.14 8.74
C HIS A 189 1.18 3.57 7.42
N LEU A 190 -0.14 3.53 7.38
CA LEU A 190 -0.92 3.71 6.14
C LEU A 190 -1.16 5.18 5.76
N TYR A 191 -1.12 6.09 6.72
CA TYR A 191 -1.46 7.50 6.52
C TYR A 191 -0.24 8.41 6.43
N GLU A 192 -0.36 9.47 5.63
CA GLU A 192 0.58 10.59 5.59
C GLU A 192 0.38 11.51 6.79
N ALA A 193 1.38 12.34 7.09
CA ALA A 193 1.26 13.34 8.15
C ALA A 193 0.15 14.34 7.80
N GLY A 194 -0.81 14.53 8.70
CA GLY A 194 -1.93 15.45 8.51
C GLY A 194 -3.03 15.00 7.53
N GLU A 195 -2.94 13.79 6.97
CA GLU A 195 -3.95 13.26 6.04
C GLU A 195 -5.31 13.01 6.70
N HIS A 196 -5.31 12.55 7.95
CA HIS A 196 -6.50 12.31 8.76
C HIS A 196 -6.25 12.78 10.19
N LYS A 197 -7.26 13.41 10.80
CA LYS A 197 -7.15 14.03 12.13
C LYS A 197 -6.60 13.08 13.21
N ASP A 198 -7.12 11.86 13.27
CA ASP A 198 -6.78 10.90 14.33
C ASP A 198 -5.84 9.78 13.86
N LEU A 199 -5.87 9.41 12.58
CA LEU A 199 -5.18 8.23 12.04
C LEU A 199 -3.80 8.56 11.47
N SER A 200 -3.50 9.85 11.27
CA SER A 200 -2.14 10.34 10.98
C SER A 200 -1.28 10.55 12.24
N ALA A 201 -1.72 10.08 13.41
CA ALA A 201 -0.93 10.09 14.63
C ALA A 201 -0.02 8.84 14.71
N PRO A 202 1.13 8.89 15.40
CA PRO A 202 1.96 7.71 15.62
C PRO A 202 1.17 6.55 16.24
N ALA A 203 1.47 5.33 15.78
CA ALA A 203 0.82 4.09 16.20
C ALA A 203 1.79 3.16 16.91
N SER A 204 1.28 2.30 17.80
CA SER A 204 2.08 1.32 18.53
C SER A 204 1.54 -0.10 18.34
N VAL A 205 2.44 -1.04 18.03
CA VAL A 205 2.14 -2.46 17.86
C VAL A 205 2.84 -3.27 18.94
N ASP A 206 2.06 -4.05 19.70
CA ASP A 206 2.59 -4.94 20.75
C ASP A 206 2.88 -6.33 20.18
N LEU A 207 4.16 -6.62 19.94
CA LEU A 207 4.56 -7.88 19.32
C LEU A 207 4.31 -9.11 20.20
N LYS A 208 4.16 -8.94 21.52
CA LYS A 208 3.77 -10.06 22.40
C LYS A 208 2.32 -10.47 22.17
N ARG A 209 1.47 -9.51 21.78
CA ARG A 209 0.06 -9.77 21.43
C ARG A 209 -0.12 -10.18 19.96
N VAL A 210 0.78 -9.75 19.07
CA VAL A 210 0.85 -10.27 17.70
C VAL A 210 1.29 -11.74 17.68
N PHE A 211 2.21 -12.14 18.55
CA PHE A 211 2.72 -13.50 18.64
C PHE A 211 2.54 -14.11 20.05
N PRO A 212 1.29 -14.32 20.54
CA PRO A 212 1.02 -14.71 21.92
C PRO A 212 1.64 -16.07 22.31
N ASP A 213 1.68 -17.00 21.36
CA ASP A 213 2.15 -18.38 21.61
C ASP A 213 3.63 -18.59 21.31
N LYS A 214 4.33 -17.58 20.80
CA LYS A 214 5.76 -17.64 20.47
C LYS A 214 6.55 -16.72 21.37
N LYS A 215 7.66 -17.21 21.92
CA LYS A 215 8.59 -16.37 22.69
C LYS A 215 9.60 -15.76 21.72
N ILE A 216 9.63 -14.43 21.63
CA ILE A 216 10.64 -13.71 20.84
C ILE A 216 11.97 -13.77 21.57
N GLY A 217 12.93 -14.53 21.04
CA GLY A 217 14.27 -14.67 21.60
C GLY A 217 15.19 -13.52 21.19
N LYS A 218 15.22 -13.20 19.88
CA LYS A 218 15.99 -12.09 19.32
C LYS A 218 15.16 -11.35 18.28
N ILE A 219 15.21 -10.03 18.31
CA ILE A 219 14.61 -9.17 17.29
C ILE A 219 15.63 -8.11 16.86
N ILE A 220 15.79 -7.96 15.54
CA ILE A 220 16.74 -7.01 14.95
C ILE A 220 15.98 -6.14 13.95
N GLU A 221 16.03 -4.82 14.14
CA GLU A 221 15.53 -3.89 13.14
C GLU A 221 16.58 -3.71 12.02
N THR A 222 16.13 -3.81 10.78
CA THR A 222 16.98 -3.83 9.60
C THR A 222 16.58 -2.76 8.57
N SER A 223 17.37 -2.62 7.51
CA SER A 223 16.98 -1.90 6.30
C SER A 223 15.71 -2.50 5.67
N LEU A 224 15.06 -1.78 4.76
CA LEU A 224 13.83 -2.26 4.11
C LEU A 224 14.01 -3.62 3.39
N SER A 225 15.18 -3.85 2.80
CA SER A 225 15.56 -5.10 2.14
C SER A 225 16.14 -6.15 3.10
N ALA A 226 16.10 -5.90 4.41
CA ALA A 226 16.61 -6.78 5.47
C ALA A 226 18.10 -7.17 5.37
N ASN A 227 18.91 -6.44 4.59
CA ASN A 227 20.30 -6.80 4.33
C ASN A 227 21.33 -6.11 5.24
N GLN A 228 20.89 -5.16 6.07
CA GLN A 228 21.76 -4.40 6.97
C GLN A 228 21.00 -4.09 8.26
N GLU A 229 21.67 -4.15 9.41
CA GLU A 229 21.10 -3.63 10.66
C GLU A 229 20.84 -2.13 10.55
N ARG A 230 19.67 -1.68 11.03
CA ARG A 230 19.25 -0.27 10.91
C ARG A 230 20.27 0.69 11.52
N ALA A 231 20.75 0.38 12.74
CA ALA A 231 21.71 1.23 13.43
C ALA A 231 23.05 1.35 12.67
N ALA A 232 23.49 0.30 11.98
CA ALA A 232 24.70 0.32 11.17
C ALA A 232 24.49 1.13 9.87
N MET A 233 23.32 0.97 9.23
CA MET A 233 22.93 1.73 8.04
C MET A 233 22.85 3.24 8.34
N GLU A 234 22.19 3.64 9.43
CA GLU A 234 22.00 5.05 9.79
C GLU A 234 23.33 5.79 10.02
N LYS A 235 24.32 5.11 10.63
CA LYS A 235 25.67 5.66 10.84
C LYS A 235 26.40 5.98 9.53
N LYS A 236 26.07 5.30 8.44
CA LYS A 236 26.70 5.47 7.12
C LYS A 236 25.98 6.47 6.22
N ARG A 237 24.88 7.09 6.68
CA ARG A 237 24.08 8.00 5.86
C ARG A 237 24.90 9.24 5.50
N LEU A 238 24.99 9.54 4.20
CA LEU A 238 25.66 10.73 3.70
C LEU A 238 24.94 12.00 4.18
N LYS A 239 25.74 12.99 4.60
CA LYS A 239 25.26 14.31 5.00
C LYS A 239 25.41 15.26 3.81
N TRP A 240 24.29 15.65 3.23
CA TRP A 240 24.25 16.54 2.07
C TRP A 240 24.03 17.99 2.52
N LYS A 241 24.68 18.93 1.84
CA LYS A 241 24.31 20.35 1.88
C LYS A 241 23.29 20.59 0.79
N VAL A 242 22.03 20.75 1.17
CA VAL A 242 20.91 20.95 0.24
C VAL A 242 20.69 22.45 0.04
N ALA A 243 20.52 22.88 -1.20
CA ALA A 243 20.20 24.27 -1.52
C ALA A 243 18.75 24.60 -1.15
N GLY A 244 18.51 25.82 -0.70
CA GLY A 244 17.19 26.29 -0.28
C GLY A 244 16.98 26.26 1.24
N PRO A 245 15.83 26.73 1.71
CA PRO A 245 15.49 26.69 3.13
C PRO A 245 15.42 25.25 3.62
N PRO A 246 15.73 24.99 4.90
CA PRO A 246 15.52 23.67 5.48
C PRO A 246 14.06 23.24 5.30
N PRO A 247 13.78 21.94 5.10
CA PRO A 247 12.42 21.44 4.99
C PRO A 247 11.56 21.94 6.16
N LYS A 248 10.34 22.38 5.88
CA LYS A 248 9.41 22.88 6.90
C LYS A 248 8.92 21.77 7.85
N GLU A 249 9.05 20.51 7.48
CA GLU A 249 8.56 19.37 8.24
C GLU A 249 9.68 18.69 9.03
N ASN A 250 9.52 18.66 10.34
CA ASN A 250 10.22 17.71 11.18
C ASN A 250 9.62 16.33 10.90
N VAL A 251 10.33 15.51 10.11
CA VAL A 251 9.92 14.12 9.87
C VAL A 251 9.90 13.39 11.22
N VAL A 252 8.70 13.15 11.73
CA VAL A 252 8.49 12.34 12.94
C VAL A 252 8.84 10.91 12.59
N ARG A 253 9.58 10.24 13.48
CA ARG A 253 9.96 8.83 13.33
C ARG A 253 9.65 8.07 14.59
N GLY A 254 9.27 6.80 14.45
CA GLY A 254 9.10 5.90 15.58
C GLY A 254 10.42 5.73 16.34
N GLY A 255 10.31 5.57 17.67
CA GLY A 255 11.46 5.34 18.53
C GLY A 255 12.20 4.03 18.20
N PRO A 256 13.47 3.89 18.65
CA PRO A 256 14.18 2.63 18.59
C PRO A 256 13.39 1.55 19.34
N LEU A 257 13.39 0.33 18.81
CA LEU A 257 12.73 -0.80 19.48
C LEU A 257 13.46 -1.14 20.79
N ASP A 258 12.71 -1.18 21.90
CA ASP A 258 13.17 -1.72 23.17
C ASP A 258 12.89 -3.24 23.20
N PRO A 259 13.93 -4.11 23.16
CA PRO A 259 13.75 -5.56 23.14
C PRO A 259 13.06 -6.14 24.39
N SER A 260 13.04 -5.41 25.51
CA SER A 260 12.36 -5.85 26.73
C SER A 260 10.84 -5.62 26.67
N LYS A 261 10.42 -4.53 25.99
CA LYS A 261 9.02 -4.14 25.84
C LYS A 261 8.37 -4.84 24.65
N LEU A 262 9.11 -4.98 23.54
CA LEU A 262 8.62 -5.55 22.27
C LEU A 262 7.44 -4.77 21.68
N VAL A 263 7.46 -3.45 21.83
CA VAL A 263 6.47 -2.53 21.26
C VAL A 263 7.12 -1.74 20.12
N VAL A 264 6.54 -1.84 18.92
CA VAL A 264 6.99 -1.13 17.72
C VAL A 264 6.16 0.13 17.55
N GLU A 265 6.80 1.29 17.59
CA GLU A 265 6.18 2.57 17.24
C GLU A 265 6.37 2.87 15.75
N LEU A 266 5.32 3.31 15.06
CA LEU A 266 5.38 3.76 13.67
C LEU A 266 4.85 5.18 13.57
N ALA A 267 5.64 6.08 12.99
CA ALA A 267 5.16 7.39 12.59
C ALA A 267 4.50 7.34 11.20
N PRO A 268 3.77 8.40 10.79
CA PRO A 268 3.17 8.48 9.47
C PRO A 268 4.12 8.10 8.32
N MET A 269 3.60 7.33 7.36
CA MET A 269 4.31 6.74 6.23
C MET A 269 5.50 5.81 6.53
N GLU A 270 5.84 5.53 7.79
CA GLU A 270 6.95 4.63 8.08
C GLU A 270 6.66 3.18 7.69
N ILE A 271 7.69 2.50 7.19
CA ILE A 271 7.74 1.03 7.11
C ILE A 271 8.92 0.60 7.96
N ARG A 272 8.68 -0.26 8.95
CA ARG A 272 9.74 -0.82 9.80
C ARG A 272 9.89 -2.31 9.50
N THR A 273 11.13 -2.74 9.34
CA THR A 273 11.50 -4.11 8.95
C THR A 273 12.28 -4.77 10.06
N PHE A 274 11.87 -5.97 10.45
CA PHE A 274 12.46 -6.73 11.54
C PHE A 274 12.76 -8.16 11.11
N VAL A 275 13.87 -8.69 11.60
CA VAL A 275 14.16 -10.13 11.57
C VAL A 275 14.03 -10.65 12.99
N ILE A 276 13.16 -11.64 13.17
CA ILE A 276 12.75 -12.19 14.46
C ILE A 276 13.20 -13.65 14.55
N ASN A 277 13.89 -13.99 15.62
CA ASN A 277 14.15 -15.37 15.99
C ASN A 277 13.26 -15.72 17.17
N PHE A 278 12.37 -16.68 16.98
CA PHE A 278 11.57 -17.22 18.07
C PHE A 278 12.37 -18.30 18.81
N ASP A 279 12.26 -18.34 20.13
CA ASP A 279 12.79 -19.46 20.90
C ASP A 279 12.01 -20.71 20.48
N HIS A 280 12.71 -21.77 20.06
CA HIS A 280 12.08 -23.06 19.86
C HIS A 280 11.51 -23.53 21.19
N ARG A 281 10.18 -23.47 21.36
CA ARG A 281 9.53 -24.34 22.34
C ARG A 281 9.67 -25.76 21.81
N LEU A 282 10.33 -26.63 22.58
CA LEU A 282 10.13 -28.07 22.47
C LEU A 282 8.61 -28.29 22.59
N ALA A 283 7.93 -28.46 21.46
CA ALA A 283 6.50 -28.72 21.46
C ALA A 283 6.31 -30.14 22.02
N ALA A 284 6.04 -30.23 23.31
CA ALA A 284 5.31 -31.37 23.85
C ALA A 284 3.87 -31.24 23.35
N HIS A 285 3.58 -31.80 22.18
CA HIS A 285 2.21 -32.12 21.82
C HIS A 285 1.80 -33.36 22.63
N PRO A 286 0.73 -33.30 23.45
CA PRO A 286 0.03 -34.51 23.82
C PRO A 286 -0.67 -35.05 22.56
N MET A 287 -0.54 -36.36 22.34
CA MET A 287 -1.36 -37.10 21.37
C MET A 287 -2.85 -36.99 21.72
#